data_AF-A0A2V5Q913-F1
#
_entry.id   AF-A0A2V5Q913-F1
#
_cell.length_a   1.000
_cell.length_b   1.000
_cell.length_c   1.000
_cell.angle_alpha   90.00
_cell.angle_beta   90.00
_cell.angle_gamma   90.00
#
_symmetry.space_group_name_H-M   'P 1'
#
loop_
_entity.id
_entity.type
_entity.pdbx_description
1 polymer ?
#
loop_
_entity_poly.entity_id
_entity_poly.type
_entity_poly.pdbx_seq_one_letter_code
_entity_poly.pdbx_strand_id
1 'polypeptide(L)'
;MRNLSILLILLACLVACESVNYVPPVTPQMANATKERNVDIATLSEGRRLLVHRCIECHTLPPLWHYAVEDWPNIINSMAHRASLKSAERDAVVAYILAVRSVRE
;
A
#
# COMPACT_ATOMS: atom_id res chain seq x y z
N MET A 1 15.75 28.93 24.04
CA MET A 1 16.35 28.07 22.98
C MET A 1 16.26 26.59 23.32
N ARG A 2 16.76 26.13 24.48
CA ARG A 2 16.67 24.71 24.93
C ARG A 2 15.25 24.12 24.89
N ASN A 3 14.26 24.89 25.35
CA ASN A 3 12.86 24.47 25.39
C ASN A 3 12.23 24.40 23.99
N LEU A 4 12.68 25.27 23.08
CA LEU A 4 12.24 25.31 21.67
C LEU A 4 12.83 24.14 20.88
N SER A 5 14.09 23.78 21.16
CA SER A 5 14.75 22.59 20.59
C SER A 5 14.08 21.29 21.05
N ILE A 6 13.69 21.19 22.33
CA ILE A 6 12.95 20.03 22.85
C ILE A 6 11.57 19.91 22.18
N LEU A 7 10.87 21.03 21.99
CA LEU A 7 9.57 21.04 21.31
C LEU A 7 9.68 20.63 19.84
N LEU A 8 10.72 21.09 19.13
CA LEU A 8 11.00 20.73 17.74
C LEU A 8 11.33 19.23 17.57
N ILE A 9 12.10 18.65 18.50
CA ILE A 9 12.43 17.22 18.49
C ILE A 9 11.18 16.37 18.76
N LEU A 10 10.35 16.76 19.74
CA LEU A 10 9.09 16.07 20.02
C LEU A 10 8.12 16.12 18.83
N LEU A 11 8.02 17.26 18.13
CA LEU A 11 7.19 17.41 16.95
C LEU A 11 7.70 16.55 15.77
N ALA A 12 9.02 16.45 15.58
CA ALA A 12 9.61 15.62 14.53
C ALA A 12 9.38 14.11 14.77
N CYS A 13 9.43 13.65 16.02
CA CYS A 13 9.16 12.24 16.36
C CYS A 13 7.71 11.81 16.07
N LEU A 14 6.74 12.73 16.18
CA LEU A 14 5.32 12.43 15.95
C LEU A 14 5.00 12.20 14.46
N VAL A 15 5.75 12.82 13.54
CA VAL A 15 5.51 12.70 12.09
C VAL A 15 6.12 11.42 11.51
N ALA A 16 7.15 10.85 12.14
CA ALA A 16 7.87 9.69 11.62
C ALA A 16 7.05 8.38 11.66
N CYS A 17 6.13 8.23 12.63
CA CYS A 17 5.37 7.00 12.84
C CYS A 17 4.46 6.61 11.66
N GLU A 18 4.03 7.56 10.81
CA GLU A 18 3.06 7.30 9.74
C GLU A 18 3.71 6.95 8.39
N SER A 19 5.01 7.20 8.25
CA SER A 19 5.70 7.19 6.95
C SER A 19 6.18 5.80 6.49
N VAL A 20 6.45 4.89 7.43
CA VAL A 20 7.23 3.68 7.11
C VAL A 20 6.40 2.61 6.39
N ASN A 21 5.09 2.52 6.65
CA ASN A 21 4.19 1.50 6.07
C ASN A 21 2.91 2.12 5.48
N TYR A 22 3.06 3.28 4.85
CA TYR A 22 1.93 4.07 4.36
C TYR A 22 1.18 3.38 3.21
N VAL A 23 -0.14 3.24 3.36
CA VAL A 23 -1.06 2.69 2.35
C VAL A 23 -2.05 3.80 1.91
N PRO A 24 -1.76 4.52 0.81
CA PRO A 24 -2.53 5.70 0.39
C PRO A 24 -4.01 5.38 0.10
N PRO A 25 -4.94 6.33 0.31
CA PRO A 25 -6.30 6.19 -0.19
C PRO A 25 -6.31 6.03 -1.73
N VAL A 26 -7.33 5.34 -2.25
CA VAL A 26 -7.53 5.25 -3.71
C VAL A 26 -7.87 6.64 -4.25
N THR A 27 -7.19 7.07 -5.30
CA THR A 27 -7.41 8.37 -5.93
C THR A 27 -7.89 8.22 -7.38
N PRO A 28 -8.53 9.25 -7.96
CA PRO A 28 -8.87 9.26 -9.38
C PRO A 28 -7.66 9.11 -10.30
N GLN A 29 -6.48 9.61 -9.91
CA GLN A 29 -5.25 9.45 -10.68
C GLN A 29 -4.85 7.97 -10.80
N MET A 30 -5.01 7.19 -9.73
CA MET A 30 -4.75 5.75 -9.75
C MET A 30 -5.69 5.03 -10.72
N ALA A 31 -6.98 5.36 -10.70
CA ALA A 31 -7.96 4.77 -11.62
C ALA A 31 -7.66 5.11 -13.09
N ASN A 32 -7.18 6.32 -13.36
CA ASN A 32 -6.75 6.72 -14.71
C ASN A 32 -5.51 5.94 -15.15
N ALA A 33 -4.52 5.76 -14.28
CA ALA A 33 -3.29 5.00 -14.57
C ALA A 33 -3.51 3.49 -14.77
N THR A 34 -4.67 2.97 -14.36
CA THR A 34 -5.05 1.56 -14.58
C THR A 34 -6.14 1.38 -15.63
N LYS A 35 -6.58 2.46 -16.29
CA LYS A 35 -7.69 2.42 -17.26
C LYS A 35 -7.43 1.46 -18.43
N GLU A 36 -6.21 1.44 -18.95
CA GLU A 36 -5.80 0.52 -20.03
C GLU A 36 -5.84 -0.95 -19.62
N ARG A 37 -5.78 -1.23 -18.32
CA ARG A 37 -5.85 -2.58 -17.73
C ARG A 37 -7.27 -2.98 -17.33
N ASN A 38 -8.29 -2.17 -17.65
CA ASN A 38 -9.70 -2.37 -17.28
C ASN A 38 -9.92 -2.59 -15.76
N VAL A 39 -9.10 -1.97 -14.91
CA VAL A 39 -9.28 -2.02 -13.45
C VAL A 39 -10.09 -0.81 -13.00
N ASP A 40 -11.20 -1.06 -12.30
CA ASP A 40 -12.08 -0.02 -11.79
C ASP A 40 -11.73 0.44 -10.35
N ILE A 41 -12.35 1.54 -9.91
CA ILE A 41 -12.16 2.11 -8.56
C ILE A 41 -12.58 1.11 -7.47
N ALA A 42 -13.60 0.28 -7.72
CA ALA A 42 -14.08 -0.71 -6.76
C ALA A 42 -13.01 -1.76 -6.47
N THR A 43 -12.35 -2.28 -7.51
CA THR A 43 -11.25 -3.23 -7.42
C THR A 43 -10.06 -2.63 -6.67
N LEU A 44 -9.67 -1.39 -6.97
CA LEU A 44 -8.60 -0.70 -6.25
C LEU A 44 -8.96 -0.49 -4.77
N SER A 45 -10.21 -0.16 -4.48
CA SER A 45 -10.70 0.07 -3.11
C SER A 45 -10.68 -1.23 -2.30
N GLU A 46 -11.05 -2.35 -2.93
CA GLU A 46 -10.99 -3.67 -2.31
C GLU A 46 -9.55 -4.10 -2.05
N GLY A 47 -8.65 -3.92 -3.03
CA GLY A 47 -7.22 -4.20 -2.85
C GLY A 47 -6.61 -3.41 -1.70
N ARG A 48 -6.96 -2.12 -1.57
CA ARG A 48 -6.57 -1.30 -0.42
C ARG A 48 -7.11 -1.85 0.89
N ARG A 49 -8.40 -2.17 0.95
CA ARG A 49 -9.07 -2.69 2.14
C ARG A 49 -8.40 -3.96 2.64
N LEU A 50 -8.06 -4.87 1.72
CA LEU A 50 -7.34 -6.11 2.03
C LEU A 50 -5.94 -5.83 2.57
N LEU A 51 -5.20 -4.89 1.99
CA LEU A 51 -3.87 -4.50 2.48
C LEU A 51 -3.90 -3.99 3.93
N VAL A 52 -4.86 -3.13 4.26
CA VAL A 52 -4.92 -2.50 5.59
C VAL A 52 -5.59 -3.36 6.66
N HIS A 53 -6.29 -4.44 6.30
CA HIS A 53 -6.99 -5.29 7.26
C HIS A 53 -6.53 -6.75 7.26
N ARG A 54 -6.26 -7.34 6.10
CA ARG A 54 -5.94 -8.77 5.96
C ARG A 54 -4.43 -9.02 5.88
N CYS A 55 -3.71 -8.21 5.10
CA CYS A 55 -2.26 -8.41 4.88
C CYS A 55 -1.40 -8.08 6.10
N ILE A 56 -1.97 -7.46 7.15
CA ILE A 56 -1.28 -7.13 8.41
C ILE A 56 -1.55 -8.13 9.54
N GLU A 57 -2.36 -9.17 9.31
CA GLU A 57 -2.74 -10.10 10.39
C GLU A 57 -1.59 -11.01 10.82
N CYS A 58 -0.61 -11.26 9.94
CA CYS A 58 0.51 -12.16 10.22
C CYS A 58 1.85 -11.45 10.44
N HIS A 59 2.09 -10.32 9.77
CA HIS A 59 3.29 -9.50 9.91
C HIS A 59 3.02 -8.07 9.44
N THR A 60 3.93 -7.14 9.72
CA THR A 60 3.81 -5.76 9.21
C THR A 60 3.97 -5.72 7.69
N LEU A 61 3.32 -4.78 7.03
CA LEU A 61 3.56 -4.53 5.61
C LEU A 61 4.99 -4.03 5.42
N PRO A 62 5.69 -4.43 4.34
CA PRO A 62 6.85 -3.69 3.89
C PRO A 62 6.41 -2.36 3.24
N PRO A 63 7.27 -1.34 3.19
CA PRO A 63 7.03 -0.16 2.37
C PRO A 63 6.73 -0.58 0.92
N LEU A 64 5.74 0.03 0.27
CA LEU A 64 5.34 -0.34 -1.10
C LEU A 64 6.46 -0.11 -2.14
N TRP A 65 7.48 0.68 -1.80
CA TRP A 65 8.67 0.93 -2.63
C TRP A 65 9.86 0.02 -2.31
N HIS A 66 9.73 -0.90 -1.36
CA HIS A 66 10.82 -1.77 -0.96
C HIS A 66 11.21 -2.79 -2.04
N TYR A 67 10.23 -3.29 -2.80
CA TYR A 67 10.43 -4.25 -3.90
C TYR A 67 10.26 -3.60 -5.27
N ALA A 68 10.85 -4.21 -6.31
CA ALA A 68 10.64 -3.78 -7.68
C ALA A 68 9.15 -3.95 -8.07
N VAL A 69 8.67 -3.16 -9.03
CA VAL A 69 7.26 -3.17 -9.42
C VAL A 69 6.84 -4.56 -9.91
N GLU A 70 7.73 -5.22 -10.63
CA GLU A 70 7.56 -6.51 -11.29
C GLU A 70 7.51 -7.69 -10.31
N ASP A 71 8.05 -7.52 -9.10
CA ASP A 71 8.10 -8.56 -8.08
C ASP A 71 6.76 -8.74 -7.34
N TRP A 72 5.96 -7.67 -7.26
CA TRP A 72 4.74 -7.63 -6.45
C TRP A 72 3.73 -8.73 -6.78
N PRO A 73 3.43 -9.07 -8.06
CA PRO A 73 2.53 -10.18 -8.38
C PRO A 73 2.98 -11.51 -7.75
N ASN A 74 4.28 -11.81 -7.80
CA ASN A 74 4.83 -13.05 -7.24
C ASN A 74 4.81 -13.03 -5.70
N ILE A 75 5.16 -11.90 -5.09
CA ILE A 75 5.10 -11.72 -3.64
C ILE A 75 3.68 -11.94 -3.14
N ILE A 76 2.70 -11.25 -3.72
CA ILE A 76 1.29 -11.35 -3.32
C ILE A 76 0.74 -12.75 -3.59
N ASN A 77 1.14 -13.41 -4.68
CA ASN A 77 0.74 -14.79 -4.94
C ASN A 77 1.25 -15.76 -3.86
N SER A 78 2.49 -15.56 -3.38
CA SER A 78 3.03 -16.37 -2.26
C SER A 78 2.30 -16.10 -0.94
N MET A 79 1.74 -14.89 -0.76
CA MET A 79 0.97 -14.50 0.44
C MET A 79 -0.47 -14.98 0.36
N ALA A 80 -1.07 -15.02 -0.84
CA ALA A 80 -2.46 -15.37 -1.05
C ALA A 80 -2.83 -16.73 -0.46
N HIS A 81 -1.98 -17.75 -0.63
CA HIS A 81 -2.20 -19.06 -0.03
C HIS A 81 -2.17 -19.02 1.50
N ARG A 82 -1.26 -18.23 2.09
CA ARG A 82 -1.08 -18.11 3.55
C ARG A 82 -2.20 -17.30 4.21
N ALA A 83 -2.70 -16.27 3.52
CA ALA A 83 -3.78 -15.41 3.97
C ALA A 83 -5.17 -15.89 3.51
N SER A 84 -5.24 -17.05 2.85
CA SER A 84 -6.45 -17.65 2.27
C SER A 84 -7.23 -16.70 1.35
N LEU A 85 -6.51 -15.89 0.56
CA LEU A 85 -7.13 -14.99 -0.42
C LEU A 85 -7.64 -15.77 -1.61
N LYS A 86 -8.85 -15.44 -2.07
CA LYS A 86 -9.38 -15.88 -3.36
C LYS A 86 -8.62 -15.20 -4.49
N SER A 87 -8.69 -15.77 -5.70
CA SER A 87 -8.02 -15.22 -6.89
C SER A 87 -8.38 -13.75 -7.12
N ALA A 88 -9.66 -13.38 -7.03
CA ALA A 88 -10.10 -12.00 -7.22
C ALA A 88 -9.55 -11.04 -6.14
N GLU A 89 -9.44 -11.48 -4.88
CA GLU A 89 -8.87 -10.69 -3.79
C GLU A 89 -7.37 -10.49 -3.98
N ARG A 90 -6.64 -11.54 -4.36
CA ARG A 90 -5.22 -11.48 -4.72
C ARG A 90 -5.00 -10.48 -5.85
N ASP A 91 -5.78 -10.59 -6.92
CA ASP A 91 -5.64 -9.76 -8.11
C ASP A 91 -5.97 -8.29 -7.80
N ALA A 92 -6.96 -8.03 -6.94
CA ALA A 92 -7.29 -6.70 -6.45
C ALA A 92 -6.14 -6.07 -5.64
N VAL A 93 -5.49 -6.84 -4.76
CA VAL A 93 -4.31 -6.36 -4.01
C VAL A 93 -3.16 -6.00 -4.96
N VAL A 94 -2.85 -6.87 -5.93
CA VAL A 94 -1.82 -6.59 -6.93
C VAL A 94 -2.16 -5.33 -7.72
N ALA A 95 -3.39 -5.21 -8.21
CA ALA A 95 -3.83 -4.06 -8.99
C ALA A 95 -3.69 -2.75 -8.19
N TYR A 96 -4.08 -2.75 -6.91
CA TYR A 96 -3.92 -1.59 -6.04
C TYR A 96 -2.45 -1.20 -5.88
N ILE A 97 -1.56 -2.15 -5.58
CA ILE A 97 -0.13 -1.86 -5.39
C ILE A 97 0.47 -1.25 -6.65
N LEU A 98 0.20 -1.85 -7.82
CA LEU A 98 0.68 -1.33 -9.10
C LEU A 98 0.12 0.05 -9.41
N ALA A 99 -1.13 0.34 -9.04
CA ALA A 99 -1.73 1.65 -9.22
C ALA A 99 -1.06 2.72 -8.34
N VAL A 100 -0.73 2.40 -7.08
CA VAL A 100 0.03 3.29 -6.19
C VAL A 100 1.40 3.57 -6.77
N ARG A 101 2.08 2.52 -7.27
CA ARG A 101 3.42 2.60 -7.85
C ARG A 101 3.47 3.38 -9.17
N SER A 102 2.35 3.49 -9.89
CA SER A 102 2.29 4.27 -11.15
C SER A 102 2.00 5.77 -10.97
N VAL A 103 1.58 6.22 -9.78
CA VAL A 103 1.20 7.63 -9.53
C VAL A 103 2.17 8.38 -8.62
N ARG A 104 3.14 7.68 -8.03
CA ARG A 104 4.15 8.26 -7.12
C ARG A 104 5.53 7.84 -7.63
N GLU A 105 6.18 8.72 -8.37
CA GLU A 105 7.61 8.68 -8.67
C GLU A 105 8.41 9.29 -7.51
#